data_AF-A0A6L4A9C0-F1
#
_entry.id   AF-A0A6L4A9C0-F1
#
_cell.length_a   1.000
_cell.length_b   1.000
_cell.length_c   1.000
_cell.angle_alpha   90.00
_cell.angle_beta   90.00
_cell.angle_gamma   90.00
#
_symmetry.space_group_name_H-M   'P 1'
#
loop_
_entity.id
_entity.type
_entity.pdbx_description
1 polymer ?
#
loop_
_entity_poly.entity_id
_entity_poly.type
_entity_poly.pdbx_seq_one_letter_code
_entity_poly.pdbx_strand_id
1 'polypeptide(L)' 'MEKEHSSSFFASLLRLIILLYGLYHVLVRPRLLRWGATPAEVNRPLNGDTLIPRPNLEATRAIDIHASPETVWAWLTQM' A
#
# COMPACT_ATOMS: atom_id res chain seq x y z
N MET A 1 26.32 37.51 -12.34
CA MET A 1 25.84 36.37 -13.14
C MET A 1 25.61 35.13 -12.24
N GLU A 2 24.92 35.27 -11.10
CA GLU A 2 24.83 34.20 -10.09
C GLU A 2 23.39 33.68 -9.86
N LYS A 3 22.39 34.39 -10.36
CA LYS A 3 20.98 34.08 -10.12
C LYS A 3 20.40 32.97 -11.02
N GLU A 4 20.95 32.77 -12.22
CA GLU A 4 20.41 31.78 -13.16
C GLU A 4 20.72 30.32 -12.78
N HIS A 5 21.90 30.06 -12.21
CA HIS A 5 22.30 28.70 -11.82
C HIS A 5 21.44 28.14 -10.68
N SER A 6 21.05 29.00 -9.75
CA SER A 6 20.22 28.64 -8.59
C SER A 6 18.80 28.22 -9.00
N SER A 7 18.18 28.92 -9.95
CA SER A 7 16.80 28.63 -10.40
C SER A 7 16.68 27.30 -11.15
N SER A 8 17.63 26.98 -12.03
CA SER A 8 17.65 25.71 -12.76
C SER A 8 17.85 24.49 -11.84
N PHE A 9 18.66 24.66 -10.79
CA PHE A 9 18.89 23.63 -9.79
C PHE A 9 17.62 23.29 -9.01
N PHE A 10 16.90 24.30 -8.50
CA PHE A 10 15.64 24.07 -7.77
C PHE A 10 14.57 23.42 -8.64
N ALA A 11 14.45 23.85 -9.90
CA ALA A 11 13.51 23.24 -10.85
C ALA A 11 13.82 21.76 -11.11
N SER A 12 15.11 21.42 -11.23
CA SER A 12 15.56 20.04 -11.44
C SER A 12 15.35 19.16 -10.20
N LEU A 13 15.62 19.70 -9.00
CA LEU A 13 15.35 19.00 -7.73
C LEU A 13 13.86 18.71 -7.55
N LEU A 14 12.99 19.69 -7.85
CA LEU A 14 11.55 19.49 -7.76
C LEU A 14 11.06 18.39 -8.71
N ARG A 15 11.57 18.37 -9.96
CA ARG A 15 11.25 17.30 -10.92
C ARG A 15 11.67 15.93 -10.41
N LEU A 16 12.85 15.83 -9.81
CA LEU A 16 13.34 14.57 -9.22
C LEU A 16 12.43 14.11 -8.06
N ILE A 17 12.03 15.01 -7.17
CA ILE A 17 11.14 14.68 -6.05
C ILE A 17 9.79 14.16 -6.57
N ILE A 18 9.19 14.86 -7.55
CA ILE A 18 7.91 14.44 -8.15
C ILE A 18 8.08 13.07 -8.83
N LEU A 19 9.18 12.85 -9.54
CA LEU A 19 9.46 11.57 -10.20
C LEU A 19 9.58 10.44 -9.18
N LEU A 20 10.36 10.64 -8.11
CA LEU A 20 10.54 9.63 -7.05
C LEU A 20 9.24 9.36 -6.31
N TYR A 21 8.45 10.39 -6.02
CA TYR A 21 7.14 10.27 -5.41
C TYR A 21 6.20 9.44 -6.30
N GLY A 22 6.11 9.77 -7.59
CA GLY A 22 5.33 8.99 -8.56
C GLY A 22 5.78 7.54 -8.65
N LEU A 23 7.10 7.30 -8.72
CA LEU A 23 7.68 5.96 -8.78
C LEU A 23 7.36 5.14 -7.53
N TYR A 24 7.46 5.75 -6.35
CA TYR A 24 7.08 5.12 -5.09
C TYR A 24 5.59 4.72 -5.10
N HIS A 25 4.72 5.64 -5.51
CA HIS A 25 3.28 5.42 -5.53
C HIS A 25 2.84 4.33 -6.52
N VAL A 26 3.56 4.15 -7.63
CA VAL A 26 3.23 3.15 -8.66
C VAL A 26 3.87 1.78 -8.38
N LEU A 27 5.12 1.75 -7.90
CA LEU A 27 5.87 0.49 -7.78
C LEU A 27 5.93 -0.06 -6.36
N VAL A 28 6.13 0.81 -5.38
CA VAL A 28 6.43 0.40 -4.00
C VAL A 28 5.16 0.33 -3.18
N ARG A 29 4.36 1.41 -3.19
CA ARG A 29 3.14 1.54 -2.39
C ARG A 29 2.14 0.39 -2.63
N PRO A 30 1.84 -0.04 -3.87
CA PRO A 30 0.88 -1.12 -4.08
C PRO A 30 1.36 -2.46 -3.51
N ARG A 31 2.67 -2.73 -3.57
CA ARG A 31 3.27 -3.96 -3.00
C ARG A 31 3.20 -3.95 -1.48
N LEU A 32 3.43 -2.79 -0.84
CA LEU A 32 3.31 -2.65 0.61
C LEU A 32 1.87 -2.83 1.10
N LEU A 33 0.89 -2.32 0.35
CA LEU A 33 -0.53 -2.40 0.72
C LEU A 33 -1.15 -3.78 0.45
N ARG A 34 -0.51 -4.64 -0.36
CA ARG A 34 -1.01 -5.95 -0.78
C ARG A 34 -0.09 -7.09 -0.34
N TRP A 35 0.67 -6.88 0.74
CA TRP A 35 1.73 -7.80 1.14
C TRP A 35 1.18 -9.21 1.41
N GLY A 36 1.75 -10.20 0.73
CA GLY A 36 1.35 -11.61 0.84
C GLY A 36 0.03 -11.96 0.13
N ALA A 37 -0.73 -10.98 -0.36
CA ALA A 37 -2.02 -11.20 -1.00
C ALA A 37 -1.91 -11.27 -2.53
N THR A 38 -2.63 -12.22 -3.12
CA THR A 38 -2.82 -12.33 -4.57
C THR A 38 -3.82 -11.29 -5.08
N PRO A 39 -3.81 -10.96 -6.40
CA PRO A 39 -4.82 -10.08 -6.97
C PRO A 39 -6.25 -10.57 -6.78
N ALA A 40 -6.49 -11.88 -6.76
CA ALA A 40 -7.82 -12.45 -6.54
C ALA A 40 -8.31 -12.20 -5.10
N GLU A 41 -7.42 -12.34 -4.11
CA GLU A 41 -7.73 -12.07 -2.70
C GLU A 41 -7.94 -10.59 -2.43
N VAL A 42 -7.15 -9.71 -3.04
CA VAL A 42 -7.30 -8.26 -2.92
C VAL A 42 -8.66 -7.78 -3.45
N ASN A 43 -9.17 -8.39 -4.52
CA ASN A 43 -10.46 -8.00 -5.11
C ASN A 43 -11.64 -8.82 -4.57
N ARG A 44 -11.42 -9.67 -3.56
CA ARG A 44 -12.48 -10.50 -2.98
C ARG A 44 -13.34 -9.64 -2.05
N PRO A 45 -14.66 -9.55 -2.27
CA PRO A 45 -15.54 -8.85 -1.35
C PRO A 45 -15.60 -9.59 -0.01
N LEU A 46 -15.46 -8.85 1.08
CA LEU A 46 -15.55 -9.34 2.45
C LEU A 46 -16.72 -8.67 3.19
N ASN A 47 -17.25 -9.40 4.16
CA ASN A 47 -18.21 -8.83 5.10
C ASN A 47 -17.51 -7.71 5.86
N GLY A 48 -18.05 -6.49 5.76
CA GLY A 48 -17.49 -5.32 6.42
C GLY A 48 -16.94 -4.26 5.47
N ASP A 49 -16.67 -4.59 4.19
CA ASP A 49 -16.14 -3.63 3.21
C ASP A 49 -17.05 -2.40 3.04
N THR A 50 -18.37 -2.59 3.21
CA THR A 50 -19.36 -1.52 3.08
C THR A 50 -19.50 -0.65 4.34
N LEU A 51 -18.84 -0.97 5.45
CA LEU A 51 -18.95 -0.22 6.71
C LEU A 51 -18.30 1.16 6.62
N ILE A 52 -17.22 1.30 5.86
CA ILE A 52 -16.52 2.56 5.64
C ILE A 52 -16.48 2.84 4.13
N PRO A 53 -17.43 3.60 3.58
CA PRO A 53 -17.55 3.78 2.12
C PRO A 53 -16.37 4.51 1.46
N ARG A 54 -15.57 5.26 2.24
CA ARG A 54 -14.41 6.03 1.74
C ARG A 54 -13.26 5.95 2.75
N PRO A 55 -12.54 4.83 2.80
CA PRO A 55 -11.42 4.69 3.73
C PRO A 55 -10.25 5.57 3.28
N ASN A 56 -9.59 6.22 4.24
CA ASN A 56 -8.36 6.98 3.96
C ASN A 56 -7.18 6.04 3.60
N LEU A 57 -7.25 4.79 4.08
CA LEU A 57 -6.27 3.73 3.84
C LEU A 57 -7.00 2.39 3.73
N GLU A 58 -6.67 1.63 2.69
CA GLU A 58 -7.07 0.24 2.53
C GLU A 58 -5.81 -0.58 2.27
N ALA A 59 -5.69 -1.72 2.96
CA ALA A 59 -4.59 -2.65 2.79
C ALA A 59 -5.10 -4.08 3.00
N THR A 60 -4.69 -4.98 2.11
CA THR A 60 -5.00 -6.42 2.19
C THR A 60 -3.71 -7.15 2.47
N ARG A 61 -3.68 -7.97 3.51
CA ARG A 61 -2.53 -8.82 3.84
C ARG A 61 -2.99 -10.25 3.96
N ALA A 62 -2.21 -11.16 3.40
CA ALA A 62 -2.49 -12.58 3.48
C ALA A 62 -1.25 -13.35 3.90
N ILE A 63 -1.48 -14.45 4.59
CA ILE A 63 -0.49 -15.45 4.95
C ILE A 63 -1.16 -16.82 4.88
N ASP A 64 -0.49 -17.77 4.26
CA ASP A 64 -0.96 -19.14 4.19
C ASP A 64 -0.62 -19.88 5.47
N ILE A 65 -1.63 -20.48 6.09
CA ILE A 65 -1.49 -21.29 7.30
C ILE A 65 -1.98 -22.70 6.99
N HIS A 66 -1.08 -23.68 7.10
CA HIS A 66 -1.40 -25.10 6.89
C HIS A 66 -2.06 -25.71 8.14
N ALA A 67 -3.24 -25.22 8.49
CA ALA A 67 -4.07 -25.73 9.59
C ALA A 67 -5.56 -25.56 9.27
N SER A 68 -6.44 -26.23 10.04
CA SER A 68 -7.88 -26.07 9.88
C SER A 68 -8.34 -24.69 10.37
N PRO A 69 -9.42 -24.11 9.81
CA PRO A 69 -9.96 -22.83 10.27
C PRO A 69 -10.30 -22.79 11.76
N GLU A 70 -10.79 -23.90 12.33
CA GLU A 70 -11.16 -24.01 13.75
C GLU A 70 -9.92 -23.86 14.65
N THR A 71 -8.79 -24.44 14.24
CA THR A 71 -7.51 -24.34 14.96
C THR A 71 -6.98 -22.91 14.95
N VAL A 72 -7.06 -22.24 13.80
CA VAL A 72 -6.63 -20.84 13.65
C VAL A 72 -7.55 -19.91 14.46
N TRP A 73 -8.86 -20.11 14.36
CA TRP A 73 -9.85 -19.27 15.03
C TRP A 73 -9.73 -19.33 16.55
N ALA A 74 -9.48 -20.52 17.12
CA ALA A 74 -9.29 -20.69 18.56
C ALA A 74 -8.10 -19.87 19.12
N TRP A 75 -7.10 -19.56 18.30
CA TRP A 75 -6.00 -18.66 18.66
C TRP A 75 -6.37 -17.19 18.49
N LEU A 76 -7.07 -16.82 17.41
CA LEU A 76 -7.45 -15.44 17.13
C LEU A 76 -8.36 -14.84 18.20
N THR A 77 -9.27 -15.63 18.77
CA THR A 77 -10.22 -15.17 19.80
C THR A 77 -9.60 -14.97 21.18
N GLN A 78 -8.31 -15.24 21.36
CA GLN A 78 -7.62 -15.07 22.65
C GLN A 78 -7.05 -13.65 22.85
N MET A 79 -6.95 -12.87 21.77
CA MET A 79 -6.50 -11.47 21.83
C MET A 79 -7.62 -10.56 22.32
#